data_AF-A0A1V2QRW0-F1
#
_entry.id   AF-A0A1V2QRW0-F1
#
_cell.length_a   1.000
_cell.length_b   1.000
_cell.length_c   1.000
_cell.angle_alpha   90.00
_cell.angle_beta   90.00
_cell.angle_gamma   90.00
#
_symmetry.space_group_name_H-M   'P 1'
#
loop_
_entity.id
_entity.type
_entity.pdbx_description
1 polymer ?
#
loop_
_entity_poly.entity_id
_entity_poly.type
_entity_poly.pdbx_seq_one_letter_code
_entity_poly.pdbx_strand_id
1 'polypeptide(L)'
;MSVGGASAGGKLALSVLVQALRDGEPTPVAASLEYAVGDLFLPDASRTSPSRRPIVGRWMMRMVRRTYFQGADLDDPVVSPAKYPKLGDFPPLLVLTGGLDTLRGEMHALADAARTAGVEVSYHDFPDSDHGFTHVTPVETARSAITMIGDHLRAAFDRS
;
A
#
# COMPACT_ATOMS: atom_id res chain seq x y z
N MET A 1 -15.88 -7.11 7.54
CA MET A 1 -15.50 -6.69 6.16
C MET A 1 -14.00 -6.49 6.13
N SER A 2 -13.31 -6.86 5.04
CA SER A 2 -11.91 -6.48 4.81
C SER A 2 -11.82 -5.56 3.58
N VAL A 3 -10.70 -4.86 3.43
CA VAL A 3 -10.38 -4.07 2.22
C VAL A 3 -9.03 -4.48 1.67
N GLY A 4 -8.79 -4.24 0.39
CA GLY A 4 -7.49 -4.53 -0.18
C GLY A 4 -7.42 -4.25 -1.67
N GLY A 5 -6.22 -4.31 -2.21
CA GLY A 5 -6.00 -4.21 -3.63
C GLY A 5 -4.55 -3.95 -4.02
N ALA A 6 -4.35 -3.95 -5.34
CA ALA A 6 -3.06 -3.76 -5.96
C ALA A 6 -2.86 -2.33 -6.48
N SER A 7 -1.65 -1.78 -6.33
CA SER A 7 -1.26 -0.48 -6.88
C SER A 7 -2.23 0.64 -6.48
N ALA A 8 -2.87 1.31 -7.45
CA ALA A 8 -3.93 2.29 -7.23
C ALA A 8 -5.12 1.73 -6.44
N GLY A 9 -5.46 0.45 -6.61
CA GLY A 9 -6.47 -0.23 -5.79
C GLY A 9 -6.05 -0.35 -4.33
N GLY A 10 -4.76 -0.61 -4.06
CA GLY A 10 -4.20 -0.59 -2.71
C GLY A 10 -4.24 0.81 -2.08
N LYS A 11 -3.95 1.86 -2.87
CA LYS A 11 -4.14 3.25 -2.45
C LYS A 11 -5.59 3.53 -2.09
N LEU A 12 -6.54 3.10 -2.92
CA LEU A 12 -7.97 3.29 -2.67
C LEU A 12 -8.42 2.54 -1.41
N ALA A 13 -7.95 1.31 -1.19
CA ALA A 13 -8.21 0.56 0.04
C ALA A 13 -7.75 1.32 1.29
N LEU A 14 -6.53 1.86 1.27
CA LEU A 14 -6.02 2.74 2.33
C LEU A 14 -6.85 4.02 2.48
N SER A 15 -7.30 4.61 1.37
CA SER A 15 -8.11 5.84 1.40
C SER A 15 -9.47 5.62 2.04
N VAL A 16 -10.14 4.50 1.70
CA VAL A 16 -11.41 4.07 2.31
C VAL A 16 -11.23 3.83 3.80
N LEU A 17 -10.14 3.16 4.19
CA LEU A 17 -9.81 2.95 5.60
C LEU A 17 -9.63 4.28 6.35
N VAL A 18 -8.79 5.18 5.83
CA VAL A 18 -8.56 6.50 6.43
C VAL A 18 -9.85 7.31 6.50
N GLN A 19 -10.68 7.27 5.46
CA GLN A 19 -11.96 7.97 5.46
C GLN A 19 -12.90 7.42 6.54
N ALA A 20 -13.06 6.09 6.63
CA ALA A 20 -13.88 5.47 7.67
C ALA A 20 -13.41 5.85 9.08
N LEU A 21 -12.09 5.85 9.32
CA LEU A 21 -11.50 6.27 10.58
C LEU A 21 -11.74 7.74 10.90
N ARG A 22 -11.62 8.63 9.90
CA ARG A 22 -11.90 10.08 10.07
C ARG A 22 -13.37 10.34 10.39
N ASP A 23 -14.27 9.59 9.74
CA ASP A 23 -15.71 9.77 9.85
C ASP A 23 -16.31 9.04 11.07
N GLY A 24 -15.51 8.22 11.77
CA GLY A 24 -15.97 7.43 12.93
C GLY A 24 -16.87 6.26 12.54
N GLU A 25 -16.77 5.81 11.29
CA GLU A 25 -17.56 4.72 10.71
C GLU A 25 -16.93 3.35 11.01
N PRO A 26 -17.69 2.24 10.88
CA PRO A 26 -17.14 0.90 11.03
C PRO A 26 -15.94 0.65 10.10
N THR A 27 -14.81 0.28 10.69
CA THR A 27 -13.58 0.01 9.95
C THR A 27 -13.49 -1.45 9.49
N PRO A 28 -12.78 -1.73 8.38
CA PRO A 28 -12.45 -3.09 7.99
C PRO A 28 -11.66 -3.82 9.09
N VAL A 29 -11.83 -5.13 9.20
CA VAL A 29 -11.11 -5.99 10.18
C VAL A 29 -9.68 -6.33 9.74
N ALA A 30 -9.34 -6.05 8.47
CA ALA A 30 -8.02 -6.27 7.88
C ALA A 30 -7.86 -5.48 6.58
N ALA A 31 -6.61 -5.16 6.23
CA ALA A 31 -6.26 -4.58 4.94
C ALA A 31 -5.07 -5.29 4.25
N SER A 32 -5.25 -5.69 2.98
CA SER A 32 -4.18 -6.29 2.16
C SER A 32 -3.74 -5.36 1.02
N LEU A 33 -2.47 -4.99 1.01
CA LEU A 33 -1.90 -3.94 0.17
C LEU A 33 -0.80 -4.52 -0.71
N GLU A 34 -1.04 -4.60 -2.01
CA GLU A 34 -0.07 -5.11 -2.98
C GLU A 34 0.58 -3.95 -3.74
N TYR A 35 1.87 -3.70 -3.52
CA TYR A 35 2.67 -2.63 -4.15
C TYR A 35 1.90 -1.32 -4.30
N ALA A 36 1.23 -0.92 -3.21
CA ALA A 36 0.32 0.21 -3.19
C ALA A 36 1.06 1.57 -3.25
N VAL A 37 0.28 2.65 -3.39
CA VAL A 37 0.77 4.03 -3.22
C VAL A 37 0.33 4.52 -1.84
N GLY A 38 1.28 4.93 -1.00
CA GLY A 38 1.04 5.35 0.39
C GLY A 38 1.10 6.87 0.59
N ASP A 39 1.89 7.59 -0.20
CA ASP A 39 2.13 9.02 -0.02
C ASP A 39 2.36 9.74 -1.35
N LEU A 40 1.34 10.42 -1.87
CA LEU A 40 1.44 11.25 -3.06
C LEU A 40 2.08 12.61 -2.83
N PHE A 41 2.37 13.00 -1.59
CA PHE A 41 3.11 14.21 -1.28
C PHE A 41 4.63 14.01 -1.49
N LEU A 42 5.15 12.80 -1.27
CA LEU A 42 6.58 12.50 -1.38
C LEU A 42 7.21 13.05 -2.67
N PRO A 43 8.40 13.67 -2.65
CA PRO A 43 9.07 14.11 -3.86
C PRO A 43 9.38 12.97 -4.82
N ASP A 44 9.38 13.21 -6.13
CA ASP A 44 9.81 12.19 -7.12
C ASP A 44 11.25 11.69 -6.88
N ALA A 45 12.09 12.53 -6.28
CA ALA A 45 13.48 12.21 -5.99
C ALA A 45 13.63 11.11 -4.93
N SER A 46 12.67 10.99 -3.99
CA SER A 46 12.70 9.93 -2.97
C SER A 46 12.28 8.56 -3.51
N ARG A 47 11.66 8.52 -4.69
CA ARG A 47 11.30 7.29 -5.40
C ARG A 47 12.48 6.80 -6.21
N THR A 48 13.22 5.87 -5.60
CA THR A 48 14.39 5.22 -6.19
C THR A 48 14.09 3.76 -6.48
N SER A 49 14.68 3.22 -7.54
CA SER A 49 14.61 1.80 -7.89
C SER A 49 15.99 1.30 -8.30
N PRO A 50 16.36 0.05 -7.94
CA PRO A 50 17.51 -0.64 -8.52
C PRO A 50 17.37 -0.93 -10.03
N SER A 51 16.14 -0.98 -10.54
CA SER A 51 15.85 -1.19 -11.96
C SER A 51 16.21 0.06 -12.77
N ARG A 52 16.86 -0.14 -13.92
CA ARG A 52 17.13 0.95 -14.89
C ARG A 52 15.86 1.45 -15.57
N ARG A 53 14.80 0.64 -15.60
CA ARG A 53 13.51 0.92 -16.25
C ARG A 53 12.37 0.36 -15.39
N PRO A 54 12.12 0.95 -14.20
CA PRO A 54 11.02 0.51 -13.36
C PRO A 54 9.69 0.75 -14.06
N ILE A 55 8.72 -0.14 -13.83
CA ILE A 55 7.37 -0.04 -14.41
C ILE A 55 6.70 1.27 -13.97
N VAL A 56 6.74 1.57 -12.68
CA VAL A 56 6.30 2.85 -12.13
C VAL A 56 7.50 3.77 -12.03
N GLY A 57 7.61 4.69 -13.00
CA GLY A 57 8.63 5.74 -13.00
C GLY A 57 8.09 7.10 -12.52
N ARG A 58 9.01 8.05 -12.31
CA ARG A 58 8.69 9.44 -11.91
C ARG A 58 7.68 10.11 -12.85
N TRP A 59 7.77 9.85 -14.15
CA TRP A 59 6.83 10.41 -15.13
C TRP A 59 5.39 9.94 -14.88
N MET A 60 5.19 8.65 -14.56
CA MET A 60 3.87 8.10 -14.24
C MET A 60 3.29 8.79 -13.00
N MET A 61 4.08 8.94 -11.94
CA MET A 61 3.62 9.62 -10.71
C MET A 61 3.27 11.10 -10.95
N ARG A 62 4.04 11.81 -11.77
CA ARG A 62 3.70 13.18 -12.18
C ARG A 62 2.40 13.24 -12.97
N MET A 63 2.20 12.30 -13.89
CA MET A 63 0.98 12.21 -14.69
C MET A 63 -0.23 11.97 -13.78
N VAL A 64 -0.15 11.01 -12.86
CA VAL A 64 -1.20 10.73 -11.86
C VAL A 64 -1.53 11.97 -11.01
N ARG A 65 -0.53 12.69 -10.52
CA ARG A 65 -0.74 13.94 -9.76
C ARG A 65 -1.41 15.03 -10.58
N ARG A 66 -1.03 15.17 -11.87
CA ARG A 66 -1.56 16.20 -12.77
C ARG A 66 -2.93 15.87 -13.35
N THR A 67 -3.42 14.64 -13.18
CA THR A 67 -4.69 14.18 -13.72
C THR A 67 -5.65 13.84 -12.60
N TYR A 68 -5.54 12.66 -12.02
CA TYR A 68 -6.46 12.16 -11.00
C TYR A 68 -6.48 13.02 -9.73
N PHE A 69 -5.33 13.59 -9.34
CA PHE A 69 -5.21 14.46 -8.15
C PHE A 69 -5.08 15.95 -8.51
N GLN A 70 -5.52 16.36 -9.69
CA GLN A 70 -5.47 17.77 -10.08
C GLN A 70 -6.33 18.61 -9.13
N GLY A 71 -5.70 19.58 -8.45
CA GLY A 71 -6.37 20.48 -7.50
C GLY A 71 -6.66 19.86 -6.13
N ALA A 72 -6.29 18.60 -5.91
CA ALA A 72 -6.37 17.97 -4.59
C ALA A 72 -5.21 18.43 -3.69
N ASP A 73 -5.47 18.50 -2.39
CA ASP A 73 -4.40 18.61 -1.39
C ASP A 73 -3.69 17.25 -1.28
N LEU A 74 -2.44 17.19 -1.74
CA LEU A 74 -1.64 15.96 -1.67
C LEU A 74 -1.22 15.61 -0.25
N ASP A 75 -1.31 16.55 0.70
CA ASP A 75 -1.04 16.32 2.12
C ASP A 75 -2.23 15.73 2.88
N ASP A 76 -3.45 15.77 2.30
CA ASP A 76 -4.64 15.21 2.92
C ASP A 76 -4.46 13.68 3.13
N PRO A 77 -4.69 13.14 4.35
CA PRO A 77 -4.56 11.71 4.63
C PRO A 77 -5.42 10.77 3.76
N VAL A 78 -6.52 11.22 3.16
CA VAL A 78 -7.30 10.43 2.20
C VAL A 78 -6.61 10.35 0.83
N VAL A 79 -5.77 11.34 0.50
CA VAL A 79 -4.93 11.35 -0.70
C VAL A 79 -3.61 10.62 -0.45
N SER A 80 -2.98 10.86 0.70
CA SER A 80 -1.70 10.28 1.15
C SER A 80 -1.87 9.57 2.51
N PRO A 81 -2.39 8.33 2.53
CA PRO A 81 -2.70 7.60 3.76
C PRO A 81 -1.54 7.40 4.75
N ALA A 82 -0.29 7.38 4.27
CA ALA A 82 0.88 7.32 5.13
C ALA A 82 1.00 8.52 6.10
N LYS A 83 0.27 9.61 5.83
CA LYS A 83 0.27 10.84 6.63
C LYS A 83 -0.87 10.88 7.66
N TYR A 84 -1.68 9.82 7.77
CA TYR A 84 -2.75 9.76 8.75
C TYR A 84 -2.15 9.79 10.18
N PRO A 85 -2.58 10.72 11.07
CA PRO A 85 -1.90 10.94 12.34
C PRO A 85 -2.09 9.81 13.36
N LYS A 86 -3.10 8.94 13.17
CA LYS A 86 -3.41 7.84 14.08
C LYS A 86 -3.25 6.49 13.40
N LEU A 87 -2.06 6.22 12.84
CA LEU A 87 -1.78 4.93 12.20
C LEU A 87 -2.01 3.72 13.12
N GLY A 88 -1.93 3.90 14.44
CA GLY A 88 -2.27 2.87 15.44
C GLY A 88 -3.73 2.41 15.41
N ASP A 89 -4.62 3.21 14.81
CA ASP A 89 -6.04 2.85 14.64
C ASP A 89 -6.27 1.98 13.38
N PHE A 90 -5.22 1.68 12.60
CA PHE A 90 -5.36 0.82 11.43
C PHE A 90 -5.61 -0.64 11.87
N PRO A 91 -6.42 -1.40 11.10
CA PRO A 91 -6.55 -2.83 11.32
C PRO A 91 -5.24 -3.55 10.97
N PRO A 92 -5.13 -4.85 11.28
CA PRO A 92 -4.03 -5.68 10.80
C PRO A 92 -3.76 -5.46 9.30
N LEU A 93 -2.49 -5.29 8.95
CA LEU A 93 -2.04 -4.98 7.60
C LEU A 93 -1.20 -6.14 7.03
N LEU A 94 -1.52 -6.54 5.80
CA LEU A 94 -0.58 -7.23 4.92
C LEU A 94 -0.03 -6.24 3.90
N VAL A 95 1.29 -6.06 3.87
CA VAL A 95 1.97 -5.16 2.93
C VAL A 95 2.94 -5.97 2.09
N LEU A 96 2.65 -6.09 0.79
CA LEU A 96 3.49 -6.78 -0.18
C LEU A 96 4.18 -5.75 -1.09
N THR A 97 5.49 -5.86 -1.28
CA THR A 97 6.27 -4.91 -2.08
C THR A 97 7.22 -5.63 -3.04
N GLY A 98 7.57 -4.99 -4.14
CA GLY A 98 8.61 -5.47 -5.07
C GLY A 98 9.92 -4.72 -4.85
N GLY A 99 11.03 -5.44 -4.78
CA GLY A 99 12.38 -4.89 -4.59
C GLY A 99 12.82 -3.92 -5.69
N LEU A 100 12.27 -4.09 -6.90
CA LEU A 100 12.55 -3.26 -8.07
C LEU A 100 11.55 -2.10 -8.23
N ASP A 101 10.50 -2.04 -7.42
CA ASP A 101 9.46 -1.02 -7.50
C ASP A 101 9.91 0.30 -6.85
N THR A 102 9.61 1.43 -7.48
CA THR A 102 9.88 2.76 -6.90
C THR A 102 8.98 3.12 -5.72
N LEU A 103 7.83 2.44 -5.56
CA LEU A 103 6.88 2.62 -4.46
C LEU A 103 7.23 1.81 -3.21
N ARG A 104 8.22 0.92 -3.29
CA ARG A 104 8.65 0.09 -2.15
C ARG A 104 8.97 0.90 -0.90
N GLY A 105 9.71 1.99 -1.06
CA GLY A 105 10.19 2.79 0.07
C GLY A 105 9.06 3.43 0.87
N GLU A 106 8.03 3.95 0.19
CA GLU A 106 6.88 4.56 0.87
C GLU A 106 6.00 3.53 1.58
N MET A 107 5.82 2.34 0.99
CA MET A 107 5.06 1.27 1.63
C MET A 107 5.81 0.64 2.81
N HIS A 108 7.14 0.51 2.72
CA HIS A 108 7.97 0.10 3.85
C HIS A 108 7.86 1.11 5.01
N ALA A 109 7.94 2.41 4.72
CA ALA A 109 7.82 3.45 5.73
C ALA A 109 6.44 3.45 6.41
N LEU A 110 5.35 3.28 5.64
CA LEU A 110 4.00 3.13 6.19
C LEU A 110 3.89 1.89 7.09
N ALA A 111 4.40 0.75 6.64
CA ALA A 111 4.38 -0.50 7.39
C ALA A 111 5.14 -0.38 8.72
N ASP A 112 6.30 0.26 8.70
CA ASP A 112 7.13 0.48 9.89
C ASP A 112 6.49 1.46 10.87
N ALA A 113 5.90 2.54 10.37
CA ALA A 113 5.18 3.52 11.19
C ALA A 113 3.93 2.92 11.85
N ALA A 114 3.14 2.14 11.11
CA ALA A 114 1.98 1.43 11.64
C ALA A 114 2.38 0.39 12.70
N ARG A 115 3.44 -0.40 12.43
CA ARG A 115 3.98 -1.36 13.40
C ARG A 115 4.44 -0.68 14.68
N THR A 116 5.17 0.44 14.56
CA THR A 116 5.62 1.26 15.70
C THR A 116 4.45 1.80 16.51
N ALA A 117 3.32 2.10 15.84
CA ALA A 117 2.09 2.53 16.49
C ALA A 117 1.25 1.38 17.10
N GLY A 118 1.72 0.12 17.03
CA GLY A 118 1.08 -1.03 17.66
C GLY A 118 0.22 -1.91 16.74
N VAL A 119 0.19 -1.62 15.43
CA VAL A 119 -0.58 -2.42 14.46
C VAL A 119 0.11 -3.76 14.18
N GLU A 120 -0.68 -4.83 14.06
CA GLU A 120 -0.21 -6.11 13.53
C GLU A 120 0.12 -5.95 12.03
N VAL A 121 1.41 -5.91 11.68
CA VAL A 121 1.86 -5.69 10.29
C VAL A 121 2.70 -6.85 9.79
N SER A 122 2.15 -7.60 8.83
CA SER A 122 2.85 -8.58 8.00
C SER A 122 3.41 -7.89 6.76
N TYR A 123 4.72 -7.65 6.74
CA TYR A 123 5.41 -7.03 5.61
C TYR A 123 6.25 -8.06 4.86
N HIS A 124 6.08 -8.15 3.55
CA HIS A 124 6.87 -9.01 2.67
C HIS A 124 7.40 -8.23 1.46
N ASP A 125 8.72 -8.29 1.28
CA ASP A 125 9.43 -7.73 0.13
C ASP A 125 9.80 -8.89 -0.80
N PHE A 126 9.53 -8.72 -2.10
CA PHE A 126 9.91 -9.66 -3.16
C PHE A 126 11.08 -9.04 -3.94
N PRO A 127 12.35 -9.35 -3.60
CA PRO A 127 13.51 -8.55 -4.04
C PRO A 127 13.68 -8.45 -5.55
N ASP A 128 13.35 -9.53 -6.27
CA ASP A 128 13.51 -9.63 -7.73
C ASP A 128 12.24 -9.21 -8.51
N SER A 129 11.22 -8.70 -7.82
CA SER A 129 9.95 -8.29 -8.40
C SER A 129 9.85 -6.78 -8.60
N ASP A 130 9.27 -6.38 -9.73
CA ASP A 130 8.84 -4.99 -10.00
C ASP A 130 7.32 -4.86 -9.77
N HIS A 131 6.79 -3.66 -9.97
CA HIS A 131 5.38 -3.33 -9.83
C HIS A 131 4.47 -4.28 -10.64
N GLY A 132 3.36 -4.74 -10.06
CA GLY A 132 2.43 -5.64 -10.76
C GLY A 132 2.75 -7.13 -10.65
N PHE A 133 3.78 -7.54 -9.89
CA PHE A 133 4.25 -8.94 -9.83
C PHE A 133 3.21 -9.97 -9.40
N THR A 134 2.09 -9.57 -8.79
CA THR A 134 1.00 -10.51 -8.42
C THR A 134 0.12 -10.91 -9.61
N HIS A 135 0.25 -10.24 -10.75
CA HIS A 135 -0.54 -10.49 -11.96
C HIS A 135 0.31 -10.95 -13.16
N VAL A 136 1.63 -11.07 -12.98
CA VAL A 136 2.59 -11.40 -14.04
C VAL A 136 3.55 -12.50 -13.60
N THR A 137 4.50 -12.85 -14.47
CA THR A 137 5.55 -13.83 -14.19
C THR A 137 6.59 -13.31 -13.18
N PRO A 138 7.20 -14.20 -12.37
CA PRO A 138 6.97 -15.65 -12.32
C PRO A 138 5.69 -16.02 -11.55
N VAL A 139 4.99 -17.06 -12.02
CA VAL A 139 3.69 -17.51 -11.48
C VAL A 139 3.81 -17.93 -10.02
N GLU A 140 4.97 -18.43 -9.62
CA GLU A 140 5.31 -18.86 -8.27
C GLU A 140 5.23 -17.70 -7.29
N THR A 141 5.81 -16.55 -7.64
CA THR A 141 5.77 -15.33 -6.82
C THR A 141 4.34 -14.81 -6.69
N ALA A 142 3.59 -14.77 -7.79
CA ALA A 142 2.17 -14.40 -7.76
C ALA A 142 1.36 -15.34 -6.87
N ARG A 143 1.58 -16.65 -6.97
CA ARG A 143 0.91 -17.66 -6.13
C ARG A 143 1.24 -17.47 -4.66
N SER A 144 2.51 -17.26 -4.31
CA SER A 144 2.92 -17.00 -2.94
C SER A 144 2.24 -15.77 -2.36
N ALA A 145 2.16 -14.67 -3.11
CA ALA A 145 1.47 -13.46 -2.68
C ALA A 145 -0.04 -13.70 -2.46
N ILE A 146 -0.71 -14.42 -3.38
CA ILE A 146 -2.13 -14.77 -3.24
C ILE A 146 -2.36 -15.65 -2.00
N THR A 147 -1.48 -16.61 -1.73
CA THR A 147 -1.54 -17.42 -0.51
C THR A 147 -1.42 -16.56 0.75
N MET A 148 -0.46 -15.63 0.79
CA MET A 148 -0.30 -14.70 1.92
C MET A 148 -1.54 -13.84 2.15
N ILE A 149 -2.19 -13.35 1.08
CA ILE A 149 -3.44 -12.60 1.17
C ILE A 149 -4.54 -13.48 1.78
N GLY A 150 -4.71 -14.71 1.29
CA GLY A 150 -5.70 -15.65 1.81
C GLY A 150 -5.50 -15.98 3.29
N ASP A 151 -4.26 -16.20 3.71
CA ASP A 151 -3.94 -16.52 5.10
C ASP A 151 -4.12 -15.32 6.03
N HIS A 152 -3.74 -14.12 5.58
CA HIS A 152 -3.98 -12.88 6.33
C HIS A 152 -5.47 -12.63 6.56
N LEU A 153 -6.29 -12.79 5.51
CA LEU A 153 -7.73 -12.60 5.62
C LEU A 153 -8.36 -13.65 6.53
N ARG A 154 -8.00 -14.93 6.38
CA ARG A 154 -8.51 -16.00 7.26
C ARG A 154 -8.20 -15.71 8.72
N ALA A 155 -6.95 -15.38 9.02
CA ALA A 155 -6.52 -15.09 10.39
C ALA A 155 -7.25 -13.87 11.00
N ALA A 156 -7.57 -12.86 10.21
CA ALA A 156 -8.32 -11.69 10.68
C ALA A 156 -9.79 -12.01 10.98
N PHE A 157 -10.46 -12.79 10.13
CA PHE A 157 -11.86 -13.18 10.33
C PHE A 157 -12.05 -14.21 11.44
N ASP A 158 -11.06 -15.05 11.71
CA ASP A 158 -11.11 -16.01 12.84
C ASP A 158 -11.03 -15.31 14.21
N ARG A 159 -10.60 -14.04 14.25
CA ARG A 159 -10.44 -13.24 15.48
C ARG A 159 -11.58 -12.24 15.72
N SER A 160 -12.43 -11.99 14.72
CA SER A 160 -13.45 -10.94 14.71
C SER A 160 -14.83 -11.39 15.17
#